data_AF-A0A4R4D5D8-F1
#
_entry.id   AF-A0A4R4D5D8-F1
#
_cell.length_a   1.000
_cell.length_b   1.000
_cell.length_c   1.000
_cell.angle_alpha   90.00
_cell.angle_beta   90.00
_cell.angle_gamma   90.00
#
_symmetry.space_group_name_H-M   'P 1'
#
loop_
_entity.id
_entity.type
_entity.pdbx_description
1 polymer ?
#
loop_
_entity_poly.entity_id
_entity_poly.type
_entity_poly.pdbx_seq_one_letter_code
_entity_poly.pdbx_strand_id
1 'polypeptide(L)'
;MSDHPPASASLMRRSGSQSRQRCSLAGMACTPAERAELEQRAERAGMSVSAYMRHQCLGTAGPRAVRRPPVEKKALAQLLGQLGKAGGNLNQVARALNSDRGTPADIAETLAEIKAAARAISDTLSGGKAP
;
A
#
# COMPACT_ATOMS: atom_id res chain seq x y z
N MET A 1 -10.11 -64.81 23.73
CA MET A 1 -9.25 -63.63 23.47
C MET A 1 -10.19 -62.51 23.05
N SER A 2 -10.74 -61.82 24.05
CA SER A 2 -11.72 -60.75 23.86
C SER A 2 -10.99 -59.45 24.18
N ASP A 3 -10.38 -58.85 23.16
CA ASP A 3 -9.67 -57.59 23.31
C ASP A 3 -10.63 -56.41 23.17
N HIS A 4 -10.57 -55.54 24.16
CA HIS A 4 -11.04 -54.17 24.21
C HIS A 4 -9.86 -53.35 24.78
N PRO A 5 -9.80 -52.02 24.60
CA PRO A 5 -9.89 -51.16 23.41
C PRO A 5 -8.55 -50.33 23.34
N PRO A 6 -8.38 -49.12 22.72
CA PRO A 6 -9.08 -47.92 23.17
C PRO A 6 -9.32 -46.81 22.11
N ALA A 7 -10.07 -45.81 22.61
CA ALA A 7 -9.99 -44.39 22.28
C ALA A 7 -10.68 -43.93 20.99
N SER A 8 -11.97 -43.65 21.17
CA SER A 8 -12.69 -42.62 20.41
C SER A 8 -11.89 -41.32 20.43
N ALA A 9 -11.24 -41.01 19.31
CA ALA A 9 -10.51 -39.77 19.13
C ALA A 9 -11.51 -38.62 19.11
N SER A 10 -11.61 -37.95 20.26
CA SER A 10 -12.38 -36.72 20.44
C SER A 10 -11.99 -35.72 19.35
N LEU A 11 -12.88 -35.53 18.38
CA LEU A 11 -12.76 -34.50 17.35
C LEU A 11 -12.86 -33.15 18.06
N MET A 12 -11.70 -32.58 18.39
CA MET A 12 -11.55 -31.22 18.88
C MET A 12 -12.24 -30.28 17.88
N ARG A 13 -13.48 -29.87 18.18
CA ARG A 13 -14.20 -28.87 17.38
C ARG A 13 -13.43 -27.56 17.52
N ARG A 14 -12.63 -27.24 16.49
CA ARG A 14 -11.98 -25.93 16.39
C ARG A 14 -13.06 -24.87 16.31
N SER A 15 -13.31 -24.21 17.44
CA SER A 15 -14.15 -23.02 17.55
C SER A 15 -13.46 -21.87 16.80
N GLY A 16 -13.66 -21.83 15.49
CA GLY A 16 -13.39 -20.65 14.68
C GLY A 16 -14.72 -19.98 14.38
N SER A 17 -14.83 -18.68 14.64
CA SER A 17 -15.95 -17.87 14.15
C SER A 17 -16.09 -18.08 12.65
N GLN A 18 -17.13 -18.82 12.23
CA GLN A 18 -17.50 -19.02 10.82
C GLN A 18 -18.17 -17.77 10.22
N SER A 19 -17.86 -16.58 10.73
CA SER A 19 -18.39 -15.31 10.19
C SER A 19 -17.73 -14.88 8.87
N ARG A 20 -16.84 -15.71 8.31
CA ARG A 20 -16.26 -15.45 7.00
C ARG A 20 -17.30 -15.76 5.92
N GLN A 21 -17.82 -14.71 5.27
CA GLN A 21 -18.61 -14.81 4.04
C GLN A 21 -17.90 -15.60 2.91
N ARG A 22 -16.58 -15.81 3.01
CA ARG A 22 -15.76 -16.54 2.04
C ARG A 22 -15.02 -17.67 2.76
N CYS A 23 -15.56 -18.88 2.65
CA CYS A 23 -15.10 -20.06 3.37
C CYS A 23 -14.60 -21.20 2.44
N SER A 24 -14.89 -21.13 1.14
CA SER A 24 -14.34 -22.04 0.13
C SER A 24 -13.31 -21.34 -0.76
N LEU A 25 -12.22 -22.05 -1.08
CA LEU A 25 -11.21 -21.63 -2.05
C LEU A 25 -11.50 -22.32 -3.39
N ALA A 26 -11.70 -21.54 -4.44
CA ALA A 26 -11.66 -22.02 -5.81
C ALA A 26 -10.29 -21.64 -6.39
N GLY A 27 -9.45 -22.64 -6.66
CA GLY A 27 -8.10 -22.46 -7.17
C GLY A 27 -7.82 -23.43 -8.31
N MET A 28 -6.84 -23.08 -9.14
CA MET A 28 -6.32 -23.92 -10.23
C MET A 28 -4.81 -24.10 -10.07
N ALA A 29 -4.29 -25.26 -10.45
CA ALA A 29 -2.85 -25.43 -10.57
C ALA A 29 -2.32 -24.55 -11.71
N CYS A 30 -1.20 -23.87 -11.49
CA CYS A 30 -0.56 -23.01 -12.49
C CYS A 30 0.94 -23.32 -12.52
N THR A 31 1.51 -23.30 -13.72
CA THR A 31 2.95 -23.19 -13.91
C THR A 31 3.47 -21.81 -13.45
N PRO A 32 4.78 -21.65 -13.21
CA PRO A 32 5.35 -20.35 -12.87
C PRO A 32 5.08 -19.26 -13.93
N ALA A 33 5.08 -19.64 -15.21
CA ALA A 33 4.82 -18.72 -16.32
C ALA A 33 3.38 -18.21 -16.31
N GLU A 34 2.40 -19.10 -16.17
CA GLU A 34 0.98 -18.74 -16.07
C GLU A 34 0.70 -17.87 -14.85
N ARG A 35 1.39 -18.15 -13.73
CA ARG A 35 1.27 -17.35 -12.52
C ARG A 35 1.80 -15.93 -12.72
N ALA A 36 2.95 -15.78 -13.36
CA ALA A 36 3.52 -14.46 -13.66
C ALA A 36 2.61 -13.66 -14.62
N GLU A 37 2.02 -14.33 -15.61
CA GLU A 37 1.07 -13.69 -16.51
C GLU A 37 -0.19 -13.21 -15.78
N LEU A 38 -0.74 -14.02 -14.88
CA LEU A 38 -1.88 -13.64 -14.04
C LEU A 38 -1.55 -12.44 -13.13
N GLU A 39 -0.35 -12.39 -12.58
CA GLU A 39 0.12 -11.27 -11.76
C GLU A 39 0.20 -9.98 -12.57
N GLN A 40 0.77 -10.03 -13.78
CA GLN A 40 0.83 -8.86 -14.67
C GLN A 40 -0.56 -8.37 -15.09
N ARG A 41 -1.46 -9.29 -15.45
CA ARG A 41 -2.84 -8.93 -15.83
C ARG A 41 -3.60 -8.31 -14.66
N ALA A 42 -3.42 -8.85 -13.45
CA ALA A 42 -4.02 -8.29 -12.24
C ALA A 42 -3.43 -6.91 -11.87
N GLU A 43 -2.12 -6.73 -12.03
CA GLU A 43 -1.42 -5.44 -11.86
C GLU A 43 -2.00 -4.36 -12.78
N ARG A 44 -2.11 -4.67 -14.08
CA ARG A 44 -2.71 -3.75 -15.07
C ARG A 44 -4.16 -3.41 -14.77
N ALA A 45 -4.90 -4.35 -14.18
CA ALA A 45 -6.28 -4.13 -13.74
C ALA A 45 -6.39 -3.39 -12.39
N GLY A 46 -5.29 -3.10 -11.70
CA GLY A 46 -5.30 -2.49 -10.36
C GLY A 46 -5.89 -3.40 -9.28
N MET A 47 -5.89 -4.71 -9.50
CA MET A 47 -6.54 -5.71 -8.66
C MET A 47 -5.52 -6.68 -8.04
N SER A 48 -5.89 -7.31 -6.92
CA SER A 48 -5.17 -8.52 -6.48
C SER A 48 -5.43 -9.67 -7.46
N VAL A 49 -4.53 -10.64 -7.56
CA VAL A 49 -4.71 -11.83 -8.43
C VAL A 49 -6.04 -12.53 -8.14
N SER A 50 -6.38 -12.74 -6.87
CA SER A 50 -7.66 -13.36 -6.49
C SER A 50 -8.88 -12.51 -6.87
N ALA A 51 -8.77 -11.18 -6.80
CA ALA A 51 -9.84 -10.28 -7.24
C ALA A 51 -9.99 -10.27 -8.76
N TYR A 52 -8.88 -10.29 -9.49
CA TYR A 52 -8.85 -10.39 -10.95
C TYR A 52 -9.46 -11.71 -11.42
N MET A 53 -9.05 -12.84 -10.87
CA MET A 53 -9.65 -14.15 -11.18
C MET A 53 -11.15 -14.17 -10.87
N ARG A 54 -11.57 -13.60 -9.73
CA ARG A 54 -12.99 -13.49 -9.39
C ARG A 54 -13.77 -12.62 -10.38
N HIS A 55 -13.19 -11.50 -10.79
CA HIS A 55 -13.78 -10.62 -11.80
C HIS A 55 -14.02 -11.37 -13.11
N GLN A 56 -13.01 -12.11 -13.58
CA GLN A 56 -13.11 -12.88 -14.82
C GLN A 56 -14.11 -14.05 -14.73
N CYS A 57 -14.18 -14.74 -13.58
CA CYS A 57 -15.05 -15.91 -13.42
C CYS A 57 -16.50 -15.56 -13.05
N LEU A 58 -16.72 -14.49 -12.26
CA LEU A 58 -18.02 -14.17 -11.66
C LEU A 58 -18.58 -12.81 -12.10
N GLY A 59 -17.88 -12.09 -12.99
CA GLY A 59 -18.28 -10.74 -13.42
C GLY A 59 -18.13 -9.65 -12.35
N THR A 60 -17.62 -10.00 -11.16
CA THR A 60 -17.41 -9.05 -10.06
C THR A 60 -16.19 -9.40 -9.22
N ALA A 61 -15.34 -8.40 -8.99
CA ALA A 61 -14.16 -8.54 -8.14
C ALA A 61 -14.50 -8.54 -6.63
N GLY A 62 -15.70 -8.07 -6.28
CA GLY A 62 -16.21 -7.94 -4.91
C GLY A 62 -15.65 -6.74 -4.12
N PRO A 63 -16.10 -6.53 -2.87
CA PRO A 63 -15.89 -5.29 -2.10
C PRO A 63 -14.43 -4.96 -1.69
N ARG A 64 -13.48 -5.86 -1.94
CA ARG A 64 -12.03 -5.64 -1.68
C ARG A 64 -11.17 -5.97 -2.90
N ALA A 65 -11.67 -5.59 -4.08
CA ALA A 65 -11.05 -5.86 -5.36
C ALA A 65 -9.67 -5.20 -5.54
N VAL A 66 -9.57 -3.97 -5.05
CA VAL A 66 -8.46 -3.06 -5.35
C VAL A 66 -7.19 -3.52 -4.64
N ARG A 67 -6.11 -3.65 -5.42
CA ARG A 67 -4.76 -3.78 -4.87
C ARG A 67 -4.41 -2.43 -4.26
N ARG A 68 -4.41 -2.31 -2.92
CA ARG A 68 -3.82 -1.13 -2.27
C ARG A 68 -2.33 -1.11 -2.63
N PRO A 69 -1.80 -0.10 -3.36
CA PRO A 69 -0.41 -0.12 -3.78
C PRO A 69 0.52 0.06 -2.58
N PRO A 70 1.57 -0.79 -2.40
CA PRO A 70 2.57 -0.59 -1.35
C PRO A 70 3.69 0.39 -1.75
N VAL A 71 3.79 0.81 -3.02
CA VAL A 71 4.92 1.61 -3.51
C VAL A 71 4.58 3.10 -3.57
N GLU A 72 3.40 3.46 -4.09
CA GLU A 72 2.95 4.85 -4.19
C GLU A 72 2.74 5.52 -2.82
N LYS A 73 2.38 4.74 -1.79
CA LYS A 73 2.16 5.29 -0.43
C LYS A 73 3.44 5.75 0.26
N LYS A 74 4.57 5.08 0.03
CA LYS A 74 5.84 5.46 0.67
C LYS A 74 6.36 6.75 0.04
N ALA A 75 6.35 6.82 -1.28
CA ALA A 75 6.66 8.04 -2.01
C ALA A 75 5.70 9.16 -1.61
N LEU A 76 4.38 8.95 -1.67
CA LEU A 76 3.38 9.94 -1.28
C LEU A 76 3.54 10.42 0.18
N ALA A 77 3.81 9.51 1.12
CA ALA A 77 4.06 9.89 2.52
C ALA A 77 5.35 10.69 2.69
N GLN A 78 6.42 10.35 1.95
CA GLN A 78 7.66 11.13 1.93
C GLN A 78 7.45 12.52 1.33
N LEU A 79 6.70 12.61 0.22
CA LEU A 79 6.31 13.88 -0.42
C LEU A 79 5.51 14.76 0.54
N LEU A 80 4.49 14.20 1.20
CA LEU A 80 3.67 14.91 2.18
C LEU A 80 4.49 15.39 3.39
N GLY A 81 5.43 14.57 3.87
CA GLY A 81 6.34 14.95 4.95
C GLY A 81 7.28 16.11 4.57
N GLN A 82 7.81 16.09 3.34
CA GLN A 82 8.64 17.18 2.83
C GLN A 82 7.85 18.48 2.62
N LEU A 83 6.62 18.38 2.11
CA LEU A 83 5.73 19.53 1.95
C LEU A 83 5.35 20.15 3.30
N GLY A 84 5.12 19.32 4.33
CA GLY A 84 4.86 19.79 5.69
C GLY A 84 6.03 20.59 6.27
N LYS A 85 7.28 20.14 6.05
CA LYS A 85 8.48 20.89 6.44
C LYS A 85 8.57 22.24 5.74
N ALA A 86 8.40 22.25 4.42
CA ALA A 86 8.39 23.48 3.62
C ALA A 86 7.32 24.49 4.10
N GLY A 87 6.11 24.01 4.43
CA GLY A 87 5.04 24.84 4.96
C GLY A 87 5.33 25.40 6.36
N GLY A 88 5.92 24.61 7.26
CA GLY A 88 6.32 25.05 8.59
C GLY A 88 7.39 26.15 8.52
N ASN A 89 8.37 25.96 7.65
CA ASN A 89 9.43 26.90 7.33
C ASN A 89 8.91 28.23 6.78
N LEU A 90 8.00 28.18 5.79
CA LEU A 90 7.32 29.36 5.26
C LEU A 90 6.54 30.11 6.36
N ASN A 91 5.86 29.38 7.24
CA ASN A 91 5.11 29.96 8.34
C ASN A 91 6.00 30.67 9.37
N GLN A 92 7.22 30.18 9.60
CA GLN A 92 8.21 30.86 10.46
C GLN A 92 8.69 32.17 9.83
N VAL A 93 8.99 32.16 8.53
CA VAL A 93 9.36 33.37 7.79
C VAL A 93 8.22 34.40 7.80
N ALA A 94 6.99 33.97 7.54
CA ALA A 94 5.81 34.83 7.58
C ALA A 94 5.60 35.44 8.98
N ARG A 95 5.76 34.65 10.05
CA ARG A 95 5.68 35.16 11.42
C ARG A 95 6.76 36.20 11.71
N ALA A 96 7.99 35.95 11.31
CA ALA A 96 9.09 36.87 11.59
C ALA A 96 8.94 38.20 10.84
N LEU A 97 8.51 38.15 9.57
CA LEU A 97 8.16 39.33 8.77
C LEU A 97 6.99 40.11 9.39
N ASN A 98 5.95 39.42 9.87
CA ASN A 98 4.81 40.05 10.54
C ASN A 98 5.13 40.57 11.94
N SER A 99 6.31 40.29 12.50
CA SER A 99 6.71 40.70 13.86
C SER A 99 7.64 41.92 13.89
N ASP A 100 7.92 42.57 12.75
CA ASP A 100 8.90 43.66 12.62
C ASP A 100 10.31 43.35 13.16
N ARG A 101 10.67 42.07 13.36
CA ARG A 101 11.98 41.65 13.88
C ARG A 101 13.07 41.53 12.80
N GLY A 102 12.84 42.13 11.63
CA GLY A 102 13.70 41.96 10.46
C GLY A 102 13.60 40.55 9.84
N THR A 103 14.23 40.38 8.67
CA THR A 103 14.35 39.10 7.99
C THR A 103 15.15 38.10 8.85
N PRO A 104 14.60 36.92 9.20
CA PRO A 104 15.36 35.87 9.87
C PRO A 104 16.63 35.54 9.08
N ALA A 105 17.76 35.40 9.80
CA ALA A 105 19.06 35.06 9.22
C ALA A 105 18.99 33.78 8.35
N ASP A 106 18.04 32.89 8.64
CA ASP A 106 17.97 31.56 8.05
C ASP A 106 17.02 31.46 6.84
N ILE A 107 16.50 32.57 6.30
CA ILE A 107 15.64 32.54 5.09
C ILE A 107 16.36 31.84 3.93
N ALA A 108 17.66 32.11 3.75
CA ALA A 108 18.43 31.49 2.68
C ALA A 108 18.56 29.97 2.84
N GLU A 109 18.76 29.50 4.08
CA GLU A 109 18.82 28.08 4.43
C GLU A 109 17.46 27.41 4.24
N THR A 110 16.40 28.05 4.74
CA THR A 110 15.01 27.63 4.57
C THR A 110 14.64 27.44 3.09
N LEU A 111 15.06 28.38 2.23
CA LEU A 111 14.80 28.35 0.79
C LEU A 111 15.65 27.28 0.09
N ALA A 112 16.86 27.00 0.58
CA ALA A 112 17.69 25.89 0.11
C ALA A 112 17.06 24.53 0.45
N GLU A 113 16.52 24.35 1.65
CA GLU A 113 15.80 23.14 2.06
C GLU A 113 14.56 22.89 1.19
N ILE A 114 13.79 23.94 0.90
CA ILE A 114 12.60 23.86 0.03
C ILE A 114 13.00 23.45 -1.40
N LYS A 115 14.08 24.05 -1.96
CA LYS A 115 14.60 23.67 -3.28
C LYS A 115 15.10 22.23 -3.31
N ALA A 116 15.77 21.76 -2.25
CA ALA A 116 16.26 20.39 -2.14
C ALA A 116 15.11 19.38 -2.05
N ALA A 117 14.08 19.68 -1.24
CA ALA A 117 12.86 18.89 -1.19
C ALA A 117 12.21 18.82 -2.58
N ALA A 118 11.96 19.96 -3.23
CA ALA A 118 11.33 20.01 -4.57
C ALA A 118 12.09 19.20 -5.63
N ARG A 119 13.44 19.19 -5.60
CA ARG A 119 14.25 18.33 -6.47
C ARG A 119 14.04 16.85 -6.18
N ALA A 120 14.09 16.44 -4.91
CA ALA A 120 13.83 15.05 -4.53
C ALA A 120 12.44 14.58 -4.97
N ILE A 121 11.42 15.44 -4.85
CA ILE A 121 10.07 15.18 -5.37
C ILE A 121 10.12 14.96 -6.89
N SER A 122 10.74 15.87 -7.64
CA SER A 122 10.86 15.81 -9.10
C SER A 122 11.60 14.56 -9.56
N ASP A 123 12.67 14.16 -8.88
CA ASP A 123 13.47 12.97 -9.20
C ASP A 123 12.68 11.68 -8.93
N THR A 124 11.91 11.64 -7.84
CA THR A 124 11.06 10.49 -7.51
C THR A 124 9.92 10.33 -8.53
N LEU A 125 9.34 11.44 -8.99
CA LEU A 125 8.30 11.45 -10.02
C LEU A 125 8.87 11.13 -11.42
N SER A 126 10.09 11.56 -11.74
CA SER A 126 10.74 11.32 -13.03
C SER A 126 11.33 9.91 -13.13
N GLY A 127 11.85 9.36 -12.03
CA GLY A 127 12.33 7.98 -11.93
C GLY A 127 11.22 6.92 -11.91
N GLY A 128 9.97 7.35 -11.71
CA GLY A 128 8.77 6.51 -11.86
C GLY A 128 8.28 6.39 -13.31
N LYS A 129 8.90 7.06 -14.28
CA LYS A 129 8.60 6.89 -15.70
C LYS A 129 9.47 5.79 -16.29
N ALA A 130 8.99 4.55 -16.19
CA ALA A 130 9.42 3.44 -17.03
C ALA A 130 8.26 3.10 -18.01
N PRO A 131 8.58 2.61 -19.23
CA PRO A 131 7.68 2.55 -20.40
C PRO A 131 6.45 1.65 -20.26
#